data_AF-A0A5C3EIN7-F1
#
_entry.id   AF-A0A5C3EIN7-F1
#
_cell.length_a   1.000
_cell.length_b   1.000
_cell.length_c   1.000
_cell.angle_alpha   90.00
_cell.angle_beta   90.00
_cell.angle_gamma   90.00
#
_symmetry.space_group_name_H-M   'P 1'
#
loop_
_entity.id
_entity.type
_entity.pdbx_description
1 polymer ?
#
loop_
_entity_poly.entity_id
_entity_poly.type
_entity_poly.pdbx_seq_one_letter_code
_entity_poly.pdbx_strand_id
1 'polypeptide(L)'
;MQFQQQHGQIPHSFWLQSSHHLTSPLEASMNAEHQDAGAQHQEESTDAVAAGPSNSNQISTSFFPPPPQIYKKFTKRNLRYLEILNSHKLAEGEAPWEELAPSQRLERQNEILRQSVDSAKRAEHEVGLDIDMAPVGEEVTETTTLELPDFDLKKELEPPNIDWIEEDGGYTVFGQLWPIPDVTPTLEQLGIPVLYPLEGTDRKQLLLTLLQTLLQTYREITADLLKPAQPYDVWVPAVPDPSLTPEQQQQQMATNPGFWTQSTEAKDRLKHMQNVVVNMQFLINELRPVQAKETLKLIMQMQLERRKQETQLIKDRCASMRSRVQELKSMLARQSDS
;
A
#
# COMPACT_ATOMS: atom_id res chain seq x y z
N MET A 1 17.21 39.13 11.12
CA MET A 1 17.58 37.87 11.81
C MET A 1 16.30 37.07 11.98
N GLN A 2 16.17 36.00 11.20
CA GLN A 2 14.96 35.18 11.10
C GLN A 2 14.72 34.41 12.41
N PHE A 3 13.52 34.59 12.98
CA PHE A 3 13.02 33.82 14.11
C PHE A 3 12.65 32.42 13.64
N GLN A 4 13.52 31.45 13.91
CA GLN A 4 13.21 30.03 13.74
C GLN A 4 12.63 29.51 15.06
N GLN A 5 11.31 29.63 15.20
CA GLN A 5 10.55 28.90 16.21
C GLN A 5 10.63 27.40 15.85
N GLN A 6 11.52 26.67 16.51
CA GLN A 6 11.41 25.21 16.60
C GLN A 6 10.21 24.91 17.51
N HIS A 7 9.00 25.04 16.96
CA HIS A 7 7.88 24.25 17.45
C HIS A 7 8.27 22.80 17.21
N GLY A 8 8.16 21.96 18.25
CA GLY A 8 8.04 20.51 18.06
C GLY A 8 6.78 20.27 17.22
N GLN A 9 6.92 20.41 15.91
CA GLN A 9 5.90 20.02 14.96
C GLN A 9 5.70 18.52 15.17
N ILE A 10 4.54 18.17 15.72
CA ILE A 10 4.03 16.82 15.58
C ILE A 10 4.09 16.53 14.08
N PRO A 11 4.89 15.55 13.63
CA PRO A 11 5.13 15.36 12.21
C PRO A 11 3.78 15.14 11.53
N HIS A 12 3.57 15.76 10.37
CA HIS A 12 2.31 15.68 9.63
C HIS A 12 1.90 14.22 9.35
N SER A 13 2.86 13.30 9.35
CA SER A 13 2.66 11.84 9.33
C SER A 13 1.77 11.35 10.48
N PHE A 14 1.91 11.87 11.71
CA PHE A 14 1.02 11.51 12.84
C PHE A 14 -0.45 11.87 12.57
N TRP A 15 -0.70 13.00 11.91
CA TRP A 15 -2.05 13.45 11.53
C TRP A 15 -2.58 12.72 10.28
N LEU A 16 -1.73 12.45 9.28
CA LEU A 16 -2.09 11.70 8.07
C LEU A 16 -2.38 10.23 8.38
N GLN A 17 -1.60 9.61 9.27
CA GLN A 17 -1.81 8.23 9.69
C GLN A 17 -3.15 8.06 10.43
N SER A 18 -3.68 9.11 11.07
CA SER A 18 -5.06 9.17 11.59
C SER A 18 -6.15 9.19 10.52
N SER A 19 -5.82 9.62 9.29
CA SER A 19 -6.79 9.81 8.20
C SER A 19 -6.94 8.57 7.31
N HIS A 20 -5.88 7.77 7.15
CA HIS A 20 -5.86 6.63 6.22
C HIS A 20 -6.60 5.36 6.67
N HIS A 21 -7.14 5.33 7.89
CA HIS A 21 -7.96 4.20 8.40
C HIS A 21 -9.43 4.54 8.62
N LEU A 22 -9.90 5.67 8.10
CA LEU A 22 -11.33 5.92 7.88
C LEU A 22 -11.80 5.11 6.66
N THR A 23 -12.06 3.82 6.88
CA THR A 23 -12.77 2.96 5.92
C THR A 23 -14.21 3.47 5.77
N SER A 24 -14.51 4.11 4.64
CA SER A 24 -15.90 4.33 4.21
C SER A 24 -16.49 3.03 3.67
N PRO A 25 -17.75 2.71 3.99
CA PRO A 25 -18.41 1.49 3.52
C PRO A 25 -18.91 1.65 2.08
N LEU A 26 -18.79 0.55 1.33
CA LEU A 26 -19.48 0.17 0.10
C LEU A 26 -20.65 1.07 -0.35
N GLU A 27 -20.44 1.83 -1.43
CA GLU A 27 -21.49 2.13 -2.41
C GLU A 27 -20.98 1.82 -3.82
N ALA A 28 -21.51 0.74 -4.38
CA ALA A 28 -21.50 0.48 -5.80
C ALA A 28 -22.57 1.37 -6.45
N SER A 29 -22.19 2.17 -7.44
CA SER A 29 -23.13 2.63 -8.46
C SER A 29 -22.49 2.57 -9.83
N MET A 30 -23.14 1.75 -10.67
CA MET A 30 -23.01 1.69 -12.11
C MET A 30 -23.24 3.08 -12.72
N ASN A 31 -22.40 3.44 -13.70
CA ASN A 31 -22.69 4.26 -14.90
C ASN A 31 -21.44 5.06 -15.29
N ALA A 32 -20.77 4.62 -16.36
CA ALA A 32 -19.99 5.51 -17.19
C ALA A 32 -20.13 5.03 -18.64
N GLU A 33 -20.93 5.79 -19.37
CA GLU A 33 -21.32 5.59 -20.76
C GLU A 33 -20.13 5.68 -21.71
N HIS A 34 -20.18 4.84 -22.73
CA HIS A 34 -19.41 4.96 -23.97
C HIS A 34 -19.70 6.31 -24.63
N GLN A 35 -18.66 7.07 -24.97
CA GLN A 35 -18.73 8.05 -26.05
C GLN A 35 -17.61 7.81 -27.07
N ASP A 36 -18.11 7.59 -28.27
CA ASP A 36 -17.47 7.40 -29.56
C ASP A 36 -16.82 8.69 -30.05
N ALA A 37 -15.59 8.61 -30.56
CA ALA A 37 -14.90 9.73 -31.19
C ALA A 37 -14.10 9.24 -32.40
N GLY A 38 -14.82 9.05 -33.51
CA GLY A 38 -14.51 9.61 -34.83
C GLY A 38 -13.06 9.55 -35.31
N ALA A 39 -12.79 8.55 -36.16
CA ALA A 39 -11.66 8.53 -37.06
C ALA A 39 -11.73 9.69 -38.08
N GLN A 40 -10.63 10.43 -38.24
CA GLN A 40 -10.33 11.18 -39.46
C GLN A 40 -8.90 10.88 -39.90
N HIS A 41 -8.81 10.31 -41.10
CA HIS A 41 -7.63 10.18 -41.92
C HIS A 41 -6.96 11.54 -42.17
N GLN A 42 -5.63 11.59 -42.11
CA GLN A 42 -4.86 12.42 -43.03
C GLN A 42 -3.50 11.81 -43.35
N GLU A 43 -3.16 11.95 -44.62
CA GLU A 43 -2.20 11.24 -45.46
C GLU A 43 -0.72 11.28 -45.04
N GLU A 44 0.00 10.28 -45.57
CA GLU A 44 1.46 10.18 -45.61
C GLU A 44 2.13 11.40 -46.26
N SER A 45 3.23 11.84 -45.65
CA SER A 45 4.35 12.39 -46.40
C SER A 45 5.65 11.81 -45.86
N THR A 46 6.29 11.00 -46.70
CA THR A 46 7.62 10.45 -46.56
C THR A 46 8.66 11.56 -46.45
N ASP A 47 9.47 11.57 -45.39
CA ASP A 47 10.89 11.87 -45.54
C ASP A 47 11.71 11.26 -44.40
N ALA A 48 12.56 10.31 -44.79
CA ALA A 48 13.49 9.62 -43.93
C ALA A 48 14.75 10.47 -43.78
N VAL A 49 15.02 10.99 -42.58
CA VAL A 49 16.37 11.44 -42.19
C VAL A 49 16.68 11.00 -40.76
N ALA A 50 17.53 9.96 -40.70
CA ALA A 50 18.54 9.64 -39.68
C ALA A 50 18.16 9.69 -38.19
N ALA A 51 18.07 8.49 -37.60
CA ALA A 51 17.95 8.23 -36.16
C ALA A 51 19.27 8.49 -35.40
N GLY A 52 19.16 9.18 -34.26
CA GLY A 52 20.17 9.30 -33.20
C GLY A 52 19.48 9.63 -31.86
N PRO A 53 19.98 9.17 -30.69
CA PRO A 53 19.17 8.94 -29.50
C PRO A 53 19.08 10.19 -28.62
N SER A 54 17.93 10.86 -28.58
CA SER A 54 17.63 11.89 -27.58
C SER A 54 16.12 12.17 -27.49
N ASN A 55 15.36 11.21 -26.98
CA ASN A 55 13.96 11.44 -26.54
C ASN A 55 13.94 11.93 -25.08
N SER A 56 14.69 13.00 -24.77
CA SER A 56 14.68 13.66 -23.46
C SER A 56 13.92 14.99 -23.46
N ASN A 57 13.45 15.48 -24.61
CA ASN A 57 12.96 16.85 -24.76
C ASN A 57 11.48 17.00 -25.19
N GLN A 58 10.64 15.97 -25.02
CA GLN A 58 9.18 16.19 -25.03
C GLN A 58 8.71 16.46 -23.60
N ILE A 59 8.98 17.68 -23.13
CA ILE A 59 8.45 18.18 -21.87
C ILE A 59 7.16 18.96 -22.18
N SER A 60 6.16 18.79 -21.30
CA SER A 60 5.19 19.83 -20.90
C SER A 60 3.83 19.89 -21.60
N THR A 61 2.97 18.88 -21.43
CA THR A 61 1.51 19.14 -21.31
C THR A 61 0.80 18.28 -20.25
N SER A 62 1.40 17.20 -19.75
CA SER A 62 0.80 16.37 -18.70
C SER A 62 1.39 16.67 -17.32
N PHE A 63 0.51 16.93 -16.35
CA PHE A 63 0.83 17.16 -14.93
C PHE A 63 1.42 15.92 -14.23
N PHE A 64 1.34 14.76 -14.87
CA PHE A 64 1.83 13.50 -14.33
C PHE A 64 3.07 13.03 -15.09
N PRO A 65 4.10 12.52 -14.39
CA PRO A 65 5.24 11.90 -15.04
C PRO A 65 4.77 10.67 -15.84
N PRO A 66 5.33 10.41 -17.03
CA PRO A 66 5.02 9.20 -17.76
C PRO A 66 5.47 7.96 -16.96
N PRO A 67 4.77 6.82 -17.11
CA PRO A 67 5.15 5.60 -16.42
C PRO A 67 6.57 5.13 -16.81
N PRO A 68 7.27 4.40 -15.92
CA PRO A 68 8.62 3.90 -16.18
C PRO A 68 8.69 3.07 -17.47
N GLN A 69 9.70 3.29 -18.33
CA GLN A 69 9.81 2.66 -19.65
C GLN A 69 9.82 1.11 -19.63
N ILE A 70 10.04 0.50 -18.45
CA ILE A 70 9.97 -0.95 -18.21
C ILE A 70 8.62 -1.52 -18.66
N TYR A 71 7.52 -0.75 -18.60
CA TYR A 71 6.20 -1.23 -19.03
C TYR A 71 6.19 -1.74 -20.49
N LYS A 72 7.03 -1.19 -21.37
CA LYS A 72 7.14 -1.62 -22.78
C LYS A 72 7.66 -3.05 -22.92
N LYS A 73 8.38 -3.54 -21.90
CA LYS A 73 8.96 -4.89 -21.86
C LYS A 73 7.94 -5.94 -21.43
N PHE A 74 6.82 -5.54 -20.83
CA PHE A 74 5.70 -6.42 -20.46
C PHE A 74 4.83 -6.79 -21.68
N THR A 75 5.39 -7.56 -22.60
CA THR A 75 4.64 -8.12 -23.75
C THR A 75 4.12 -9.52 -23.41
N LYS A 76 3.00 -9.94 -24.04
CA LYS A 76 2.46 -11.31 -23.89
C LYS A 76 3.52 -12.38 -24.19
N ARG A 77 4.41 -12.10 -25.15
CA ARG A 77 5.55 -12.97 -25.51
C ARG A 77 6.53 -13.10 -24.34
N ASN A 78 6.95 -11.98 -23.77
CA ASN A 78 7.93 -11.96 -22.69
C ASN A 78 7.38 -12.57 -21.39
N LEU A 79 6.06 -12.45 -21.14
CA LEU A 79 5.40 -13.14 -20.03
C LEU A 79 5.43 -14.66 -20.20
N ARG A 80 5.21 -15.18 -21.41
CA ARG A 80 5.35 -16.62 -21.68
C ARG A 80 6.78 -17.11 -21.46
N TYR A 81 7.77 -16.34 -21.89
CA TYR A 81 9.17 -16.67 -21.62
C TYR A 81 9.49 -16.64 -20.12
N LEU A 82 8.94 -15.69 -19.38
CA LEU A 82 9.07 -15.66 -17.92
C LEU A 82 8.39 -16.87 -17.26
N GLU A 83 7.19 -17.28 -17.70
CA GLU A 83 6.53 -18.50 -17.21
C GLU A 83 7.44 -19.73 -17.38
N ILE A 84 8.07 -19.86 -18.54
CA ILE A 84 9.02 -20.95 -18.84
C ILE A 84 10.24 -20.87 -17.91
N LEU A 85 10.84 -19.68 -17.76
CA LEU A 85 12.01 -19.47 -16.90
C LEU A 85 11.70 -19.72 -15.42
N ASN A 86 10.51 -19.37 -14.94
CA ASN A 86 10.08 -19.62 -13.57
C ASN A 86 9.72 -21.09 -13.32
N SER A 87 9.24 -21.80 -14.34
CA SER A 87 8.95 -23.23 -14.25
C SER A 87 10.21 -24.11 -14.27
N HIS A 88 11.33 -23.60 -14.82
CA HIS A 88 12.59 -24.32 -14.84
C HIS A 88 13.19 -24.37 -13.43
N LYS A 89 13.19 -25.56 -12.82
CA LYS A 89 13.90 -25.80 -11.55
C LYS A 89 15.39 -25.69 -11.78
N LEU A 90 16.10 -24.90 -10.98
CA LEU A 90 17.57 -24.86 -11.03
C LEU A 90 18.13 -26.27 -10.75
N ALA A 91 19.13 -26.71 -11.49
CA ALA A 91 19.83 -27.96 -11.22
C ALA A 91 20.69 -27.83 -9.94
N GLU A 92 20.92 -28.94 -9.23
CA GLU A 92 21.58 -29.02 -7.90
C GLU A 92 23.06 -28.55 -7.84
N GLY A 93 23.61 -27.93 -8.90
CA GLY A 93 24.99 -27.44 -8.96
C GLY A 93 25.16 -26.05 -9.58
N GLU A 94 24.07 -25.31 -9.80
CA GLU A 94 24.11 -24.02 -10.49
C GLU A 94 23.97 -22.84 -9.51
N ALA A 95 24.81 -21.81 -9.69
CA ALA A 95 24.79 -20.62 -8.84
C ALA A 95 23.44 -19.86 -8.93
N PRO A 96 22.99 -19.24 -7.82
CA PRO A 96 21.79 -18.40 -7.79
C PRO A 96 21.86 -17.26 -8.80
N TRP A 97 20.71 -16.87 -9.37
CA TRP A 97 20.61 -15.80 -10.36
C TRP A 97 21.19 -14.45 -9.87
N GLU A 98 21.28 -14.24 -8.56
CA GLU A 98 21.81 -13.03 -7.91
C GLU A 98 23.33 -12.91 -8.01
N GLU A 99 24.05 -14.03 -8.11
CA GLU A 99 25.53 -14.07 -8.11
C GLU A 99 26.12 -14.02 -9.53
N LEU A 100 25.30 -14.24 -10.56
CA LEU A 100 25.76 -14.26 -11.95
C LEU A 100 25.89 -12.84 -12.54
N ALA A 101 26.96 -12.65 -13.32
CA ALA A 101 27.16 -11.45 -14.11
C ALA A 101 26.00 -11.24 -15.11
N PRO A 102 25.64 -9.98 -15.48
CA PRO A 102 24.52 -9.70 -16.36
C PRO A 102 24.58 -10.43 -17.71
N SER A 103 25.78 -10.61 -18.28
CA SER A 103 25.98 -11.37 -19.53
C SER A 103 25.75 -12.87 -19.34
N GLN A 104 26.27 -13.45 -18.26
CA GLN A 104 26.13 -14.88 -17.93
C GLN A 104 24.67 -15.26 -17.65
N ARG A 105 23.89 -14.34 -17.08
CA ARG A 105 22.43 -14.53 -16.90
C ARG A 105 21.69 -14.60 -18.22
N LEU A 106 22.04 -13.71 -19.14
CA LEU A 106 21.40 -13.60 -20.46
C LEU A 106 21.72 -14.83 -21.32
N GLU A 107 22.97 -15.29 -21.27
CA GLU A 107 23.39 -16.56 -21.90
C GLU A 107 22.58 -17.74 -21.37
N ARG A 108 22.48 -17.89 -20.05
CA ARG A 108 21.70 -18.96 -19.42
C ARG A 108 20.21 -18.88 -19.74
N GLN A 109 19.63 -17.69 -19.75
CA GLN A 109 18.23 -17.49 -20.16
C GLN A 109 18.02 -17.90 -21.62
N ASN A 110 18.92 -17.48 -22.51
CA ASN A 110 18.85 -17.83 -23.92
C ASN A 110 18.99 -19.34 -24.14
N GLU A 111 19.83 -20.03 -23.37
CA GLU A 111 19.95 -21.49 -23.41
C GLU A 111 18.66 -22.18 -22.99
N ILE A 112 18.07 -21.78 -21.86
CA ILE A 112 16.79 -22.35 -21.36
C ILE A 112 15.66 -22.11 -22.38
N LEU A 113 15.57 -20.89 -22.91
CA LEU A 113 14.55 -20.55 -23.89
C LEU A 113 14.75 -21.34 -25.20
N ARG A 114 15.99 -21.49 -25.69
CA ARG A 114 16.29 -22.33 -26.86
C ARG A 114 15.92 -23.80 -26.63
N GLN A 115 16.29 -24.36 -25.48
CA GLN A 115 15.92 -25.74 -25.12
C GLN A 115 14.40 -25.94 -25.07
N SER A 116 13.65 -24.97 -24.55
CA SER A 116 12.18 -25.02 -24.53
C SER A 116 11.54 -24.90 -25.91
N VAL A 117 12.08 -24.04 -26.78
CA VAL A 117 11.61 -23.86 -28.16
C VAL A 117 11.92 -25.11 -29.00
N ASP A 118 13.10 -25.70 -28.83
CA ASP A 118 13.47 -26.95 -29.50
C ASP A 118 12.64 -28.14 -28.99
N SER A 119 12.29 -28.16 -27.71
CA SER A 119 11.39 -29.17 -27.14
C SER A 119 9.96 -29.03 -27.67
N ALA A 120 9.47 -27.79 -27.85
CA ALA A 120 8.17 -27.52 -28.47
C ALA A 120 8.14 -27.94 -29.94
N LYS A 121 9.18 -27.62 -30.72
CA LYS A 121 9.31 -28.05 -32.13
C LYS A 121 9.39 -29.57 -32.27
N ARG A 122 10.07 -30.26 -31.34
CA ARG A 122 10.10 -31.74 -31.30
C ARG A 122 8.73 -32.34 -30.96
N ALA A 123 7.98 -31.72 -30.05
CA ALA A 123 6.62 -32.16 -29.70
C ALA A 123 5.63 -31.97 -30.87
N GLU A 124 5.77 -30.90 -31.66
CA GLU A 124 5.00 -30.70 -32.90
C GLU A 124 5.35 -31.75 -33.97
N HIS A 125 6.62 -32.18 -34.04
CA HIS A 125 7.07 -33.23 -34.97
C HIS A 125 6.61 -34.65 -34.60
N GLU A 126 6.34 -34.95 -33.32
CA GLU A 126 5.85 -36.28 -32.90
C GLU A 126 4.33 -36.46 -33.06
N VAL A 127 3.55 -35.39 -33.18
CA VAL A 127 2.08 -35.45 -33.34
C VAL A 127 1.65 -35.34 -34.81
N GLY A 128 2.56 -34.99 -35.72
CA GLY A 128 2.31 -34.75 -37.14
C GLY A 128 2.56 -35.95 -38.07
N LEU A 129 1.88 -37.07 -37.86
CA LEU A 129 1.60 -38.05 -38.94
C LEU A 129 0.09 -38.02 -39.19
N ASP A 130 -0.37 -37.02 -39.94
CA ASP A 130 -1.36 -37.17 -41.02
C ASP A 130 -1.91 -35.82 -41.52
N ILE A 131 -1.80 -35.66 -42.84
CA ILE A 131 -2.56 -34.79 -43.77
C ILE A 131 -2.06 -33.35 -43.98
N ASP A 132 -1.40 -33.23 -45.13
CA ASP A 132 -1.16 -32.06 -45.96
C ASP A 132 -2.48 -31.48 -46.49
N MET A 133 -2.77 -30.20 -46.21
CA MET A 133 -3.53 -29.35 -47.12
C MET A 133 -3.24 -27.86 -46.88
N ALA A 134 -2.59 -27.22 -47.83
CA ALA A 134 -2.33 -25.79 -47.85
C ALA A 134 -3.55 -24.99 -48.35
N PRO A 135 -3.82 -23.79 -47.80
CA PRO A 135 -4.40 -22.70 -48.57
C PRO A 135 -3.28 -21.79 -49.09
N VAL A 136 -3.25 -21.64 -50.41
CA VAL A 136 -2.42 -20.69 -51.14
C VAL A 136 -2.78 -19.26 -50.73
N GLY A 137 -1.79 -18.48 -50.30
CA GLY A 137 -1.88 -17.02 -50.24
C GLY A 137 -1.38 -16.39 -48.96
N GLU A 138 -0.07 -16.46 -48.71
CA GLU A 138 0.77 -15.37 -48.19
C GLU A 138 2.20 -15.92 -48.12
N GLU A 139 3.13 -15.25 -48.79
CA GLU A 139 4.55 -15.58 -48.78
C GLU A 139 5.08 -15.49 -47.36
N VAL A 140 5.21 -16.63 -46.70
CA VAL A 140 5.92 -16.80 -45.43
C VAL A 140 7.39 -16.55 -45.72
N THR A 141 7.82 -15.31 -45.51
CA THR A 141 9.24 -14.95 -45.44
C THR A 141 9.91 -15.80 -44.36
N GLU A 142 10.80 -16.71 -44.79
CA GLU A 142 11.66 -17.59 -44.00
C GLU A 142 12.72 -16.84 -43.15
N THR A 143 12.39 -15.65 -42.63
CA THR A 143 13.29 -14.78 -41.87
C THR A 143 12.60 -14.17 -40.65
N THR A 144 11.84 -14.96 -39.88
CA THR A 144 11.64 -14.59 -38.46
C THR A 144 12.85 -15.11 -37.71
N THR A 145 13.94 -14.37 -37.78
CA THR A 145 15.03 -14.50 -36.82
C THR A 145 14.41 -14.57 -35.44
N LEU A 146 14.70 -15.65 -34.71
CA LEU A 146 14.37 -15.80 -33.30
C LEU A 146 15.15 -14.74 -32.53
N GLU A 147 14.71 -13.49 -32.58
CA GLU A 147 15.23 -12.39 -31.78
C GLU A 147 14.79 -12.62 -30.35
N LEU A 148 15.58 -13.45 -29.67
CA LEU A 148 15.60 -13.58 -28.23
C LEU A 148 15.83 -12.18 -27.63
N PRO A 149 15.12 -11.80 -26.56
CA PRO A 149 15.29 -10.48 -25.97
C PRO A 149 16.74 -10.19 -25.54
N ASP A 150 17.28 -9.04 -25.93
CA ASP A 150 18.62 -8.57 -25.53
C ASP A 150 18.69 -8.08 -24.07
N PHE A 151 17.66 -8.33 -23.26
CA PHE A 151 17.55 -7.87 -21.89
C PHE A 151 17.19 -9.01 -20.94
N ASP A 152 17.65 -8.89 -19.70
CA ASP A 152 17.41 -9.86 -18.63
C ASP A 152 15.91 -9.87 -18.27
N LEU A 153 15.19 -10.86 -18.81
CA LEU A 153 13.74 -11.02 -18.62
C LEU A 153 13.40 -11.22 -17.15
N LYS A 154 14.28 -11.88 -16.39
CA LYS A 154 14.03 -12.20 -14.99
C LYS A 154 14.19 -10.96 -14.11
N LYS A 155 15.31 -10.25 -14.24
CA LYS A 155 15.58 -9.05 -13.43
C LYS A 155 14.57 -7.91 -13.65
N GLU A 156 14.06 -7.78 -14.88
CA GLU A 156 13.21 -6.63 -15.23
C GLU A 156 11.71 -6.88 -15.12
N LEU A 157 11.26 -8.13 -15.22
CA LEU A 157 9.84 -8.49 -15.09
C LEU A 157 9.49 -9.13 -13.75
N GLU A 158 10.47 -9.54 -12.93
CA GLU A 158 10.19 -9.97 -11.55
C GLU A 158 9.91 -8.76 -10.64
N PRO A 159 9.03 -8.94 -9.63
CA PRO A 159 8.87 -7.96 -8.58
C PRO A 159 10.22 -7.61 -7.92
N PRO A 160 10.44 -6.36 -7.51
CA PRO A 160 11.63 -6.00 -6.74
C PRO A 160 11.67 -6.78 -5.42
N ASN A 161 12.88 -7.03 -4.92
CA ASN A 161 13.06 -7.70 -3.64
C ASN A 161 12.52 -6.82 -2.49
N ILE A 162 11.55 -7.34 -1.74
CA ILE A 162 10.88 -6.66 -0.63
C ILE A 162 11.79 -6.66 0.61
N ASP A 163 12.69 -7.63 0.74
CA ASP A 163 13.57 -7.78 1.89
C ASP A 163 14.51 -6.59 2.05
N TRP A 164 14.96 -5.97 0.94
CA TRP A 164 15.75 -4.74 0.98
C TRP A 164 15.01 -3.57 1.64
N ILE A 165 13.68 -3.53 1.51
CA ILE A 165 12.84 -2.49 2.10
C ILE A 165 12.69 -2.72 3.61
N GLU A 166 12.67 -3.99 4.04
CA GLU A 166 12.66 -4.36 5.46
C GLU A 166 14.04 -4.10 6.11
N GLU A 167 15.15 -4.36 5.40
CA GLU A 167 16.51 -4.09 5.84
C GLU A 167 16.82 -2.58 5.98
N ASP A 168 16.34 -1.75 5.03
CA ASP A 168 16.46 -0.28 5.11
C ASP A 168 15.57 0.34 6.20
N GLY A 169 14.70 -0.47 6.83
CA GLY A 169 13.87 -0.07 7.97
C GLY A 169 12.73 0.89 7.61
N GLY A 170 12.42 1.05 6.31
CA GLY A 170 11.35 1.92 5.84
C GLY A 170 11.43 2.32 4.37
N TYR A 171 10.37 2.93 3.86
CA TYR A 171 10.29 3.42 2.48
C TYR A 171 9.90 4.89 2.45
N THR A 172 10.44 5.65 1.49
CA THR A 172 10.13 7.07 1.33
C THR A 172 9.04 7.26 0.29
N VAL A 173 7.95 7.94 0.66
CA VAL A 173 6.86 8.32 -0.24
C VAL A 173 6.67 9.82 -0.18
N PHE A 174 6.78 10.50 -1.34
CA PHE A 174 6.64 11.95 -1.46
C PHE A 174 7.49 12.76 -0.46
N GLY A 175 8.70 12.27 -0.15
CA GLY A 175 9.63 12.91 0.80
C GLY A 175 9.34 12.63 2.27
N GLN A 176 8.38 11.78 2.59
CA GLN A 176 8.12 11.29 3.95
C GLN A 176 8.63 9.85 4.10
N LEU A 177 9.44 9.60 5.13
CA LEU A 177 9.92 8.26 5.46
C LEU A 177 8.88 7.51 6.29
N TRP A 178 8.49 6.34 5.81
CA TRP A 178 7.56 5.41 6.46
C TRP A 178 8.35 4.25 7.04
N PRO A 179 8.48 4.12 8.37
CA PRO A 179 9.25 3.05 8.99
C PRO A 179 8.55 1.70 8.88
N ILE A 180 9.34 0.63 8.77
CA ILE A 180 8.89 -0.76 8.90
C ILE A 180 9.63 -1.37 10.11
N PRO A 181 8.96 -1.87 11.15
CA PRO A 181 7.51 -1.91 11.37
C PRO A 181 6.93 -0.52 11.69
N ASP A 182 5.66 -0.30 11.33
CA ASP A 182 4.94 0.94 11.63
C ASP A 182 4.66 1.03 13.15
N VAL A 183 5.58 1.68 13.89
CA VAL A 183 5.47 1.91 15.32
C VAL A 183 5.12 3.38 15.55
N THR A 184 3.96 3.64 16.15
CA THR A 184 3.64 4.99 16.61
C THR A 184 4.66 5.43 17.66
N PRO A 185 5.32 6.59 17.49
CA PRO A 185 6.31 7.06 18.46
C PRO A 185 5.66 7.20 19.84
N THR A 186 6.41 6.88 20.89
CA THR A 186 5.89 7.00 22.25
C THR A 186 5.68 8.46 22.63
N LEU A 187 4.79 8.73 23.59
CA LEU A 187 4.54 10.09 24.10
C LEU A 187 5.84 10.74 24.62
N GLU A 188 6.73 9.97 25.23
CA GLU A 188 8.05 10.41 25.70
C GLU A 188 9.00 10.78 24.55
N GLN A 189 9.01 10.00 23.46
CA GLN A 189 9.80 10.29 22.25
C GLN A 189 9.32 11.58 21.55
N LEU A 190 8.03 11.89 21.67
CA LEU A 190 7.46 13.14 21.15
C LEU A 190 7.69 14.34 22.09
N GLY A 191 8.33 14.14 23.25
CA GLY A 191 8.53 15.18 24.25
C GLY A 191 7.24 15.66 24.91
N ILE A 192 6.17 14.84 24.87
CA ILE A 192 4.86 15.16 25.43
C ILE A 192 4.73 14.47 26.80
N PRO A 193 4.42 15.21 27.88
CA PRO A 193 4.26 14.61 29.19
C PRO A 193 3.05 13.67 29.20
N VAL A 194 3.27 12.47 29.73
CA VAL A 194 2.21 11.47 29.94
C VAL A 194 1.35 11.93 31.12
N LEU A 195 0.05 12.11 30.87
CA LEU A 195 -0.89 12.69 31.84
C LEU A 195 -1.65 11.64 32.67
N TYR A 196 -1.34 10.36 32.52
CA TYR A 196 -2.03 9.25 33.18
C TYR A 196 -1.04 8.22 33.74
N PRO A 197 -1.42 7.48 34.81
CA PRO A 197 -0.60 6.39 35.32
C PRO A 197 -0.58 5.23 34.33
N LEU A 198 0.61 4.69 34.07
CA LEU A 198 0.87 3.64 33.08
C LEU A 198 0.36 2.25 33.53
N GLU A 199 0.06 2.07 34.82
CA GLU A 199 -0.27 0.75 35.39
C GLU A 199 -1.69 0.68 36.00
N GLY A 200 -2.39 -0.42 35.72
CA GLY A 200 -3.52 -0.93 36.51
C GLY A 200 -4.89 -0.25 36.32
N THR A 201 -5.01 0.79 35.50
CA THR A 201 -6.30 1.51 35.32
C THR A 201 -7.02 1.10 34.04
N ASP A 202 -8.35 0.97 34.10
CA ASP A 202 -9.19 0.75 32.92
C ASP A 202 -9.03 1.92 31.92
N ARG A 203 -8.59 1.60 30.69
CA ARG A 203 -8.38 2.56 29.61
C ARG A 203 -9.62 3.43 29.35
N LYS A 204 -10.83 2.88 29.51
CA LYS A 204 -12.06 3.63 29.34
C LYS A 204 -12.20 4.74 30.38
N GLN A 205 -11.83 4.46 31.63
CA GLN A 205 -11.88 5.45 32.71
C GLN A 205 -10.84 6.54 32.48
N LEU A 206 -9.64 6.18 32.02
CA LEU A 206 -8.60 7.14 31.63
C LEU A 206 -9.06 8.07 30.49
N LEU A 207 -9.75 7.52 29.48
CA LEU A 207 -10.29 8.34 28.40
C LEU A 207 -11.33 9.34 28.90
N LEU A 208 -12.19 8.90 29.83
CA LEU A 208 -13.21 9.76 30.43
C LEU A 208 -12.61 10.84 31.33
N THR A 209 -11.56 10.53 32.11
CA THR A 209 -10.87 11.54 32.92
C THR A 209 -10.14 12.55 32.04
N LEU A 210 -9.48 12.11 30.97
CA LEU A 210 -8.87 13.02 29.99
C LEU A 210 -9.90 13.90 29.27
N LEU A 211 -11.10 13.37 28.98
CA LEU A 211 -12.18 14.18 28.43
C LEU A 211 -12.67 15.23 29.43
N GLN A 212 -12.76 14.88 30.72
CA GLN A 212 -13.12 15.82 31.78
C GLN A 212 -12.06 16.92 31.95
N THR A 213 -10.76 16.58 31.89
CA THR A 213 -9.69 17.58 31.93
C THR A 213 -9.70 18.46 30.68
N LEU A 214 -10.00 17.91 29.50
CA LEU A 214 -10.17 18.69 28.27
C LEU A 214 -11.31 19.72 28.39
N LEU A 215 -12.46 19.31 28.92
CA LEU A 215 -13.61 20.21 29.11
C LEU A 215 -13.32 21.27 30.17
N GLN A 216 -12.66 20.91 31.27
CA GLN A 216 -12.28 21.86 32.31
C GLN A 216 -11.29 22.90 31.77
N THR A 217 -10.27 22.47 31.01
CA THR A 217 -9.28 23.38 30.41
C THR A 217 -9.90 24.28 29.34
N TYR A 218 -10.89 23.79 28.57
CA TYR A 218 -11.67 24.61 27.65
C TYR A 218 -12.54 25.67 28.37
N ARG A 219 -13.11 25.33 29.52
CA ARG A 219 -13.83 26.31 30.35
C ARG A 219 -12.89 27.38 30.89
N GLU A 220 -11.70 26.99 31.32
CA GLU A 220 -10.71 27.92 31.87
C GLU A 220 -10.14 28.84 30.78
N ILE A 221 -9.83 28.34 29.59
CA ILE A 221 -9.34 29.18 28.49
C ILE A 221 -10.40 30.19 28.04
N THR A 222 -11.68 29.80 27.97
CA THR A 222 -12.76 30.74 27.64
C THR A 222 -12.94 31.81 28.71
N ALA A 223 -12.75 31.46 29.99
CA ALA A 223 -12.75 32.43 31.08
C ALA A 223 -11.56 33.40 31.01
N ASP A 224 -10.38 32.94 30.60
CA ASP A 224 -9.19 33.79 30.48
C ASP A 224 -9.20 34.67 29.24
N LEU A 225 -9.81 34.22 28.14
CA LEU A 225 -10.03 35.05 26.96
C LEU A 225 -10.97 36.24 27.23
N LEU A 226 -11.82 36.14 28.25
CA LEU A 226 -12.68 37.26 28.70
C LEU A 226 -11.92 38.24 29.61
N LYS A 227 -10.73 37.88 30.11
CA LYS A 227 -9.85 38.77 30.87
C LYS A 227 -8.88 39.48 29.91
N PRO A 228 -8.40 40.69 30.25
CA PRO A 228 -7.34 41.32 29.45
C PRO A 228 -6.09 40.44 29.45
N ALA A 229 -5.41 40.35 28.31
CA ALA A 229 -4.19 39.56 28.19
C ALA A 229 -3.14 40.03 29.20
N GLN A 230 -2.76 39.14 30.14
CA GLN A 230 -1.67 39.38 31.08
C GLN A 230 -0.46 38.55 30.63
N PRO A 231 0.41 39.12 29.79
CA PRO A 231 1.65 38.45 29.44
C PRO A 231 2.59 38.44 30.64
N TYR A 232 3.25 37.31 30.85
CA TYR A 232 4.34 37.18 31.81
C TYR A 232 5.55 36.55 31.12
N ASP A 233 6.73 36.88 31.64
CA ASP A 233 7.98 36.39 31.10
C ASP A 233 8.30 35.01 31.70
N VAL A 234 8.48 34.03 30.82
CA VAL A 234 8.90 32.68 31.18
C VAL A 234 10.31 32.44 30.66
N TRP A 235 11.22 32.10 31.57
CA TRP A 235 12.57 31.69 31.21
C TRP A 235 12.54 30.29 30.60
N VAL A 236 12.99 30.18 29.34
CA VAL A 236 13.14 28.90 28.66
C VAL A 236 14.65 28.61 28.51
N PRO A 237 15.18 27.52 29.08
CA PRO A 237 16.58 27.15 28.92
C PRO A 237 16.86 26.77 27.46
N ALA A 238 18.05 27.10 26.96
CA ALA A 238 18.47 26.69 25.63
C ALA A 238 18.66 25.16 25.59
N VAL A 239 18.07 24.50 24.59
CA VAL A 239 18.29 23.07 24.34
C VAL A 239 19.62 22.92 23.58
N PRO A 240 20.57 22.08 24.05
CA PRO A 240 21.82 21.85 23.33
C PRO A 240 21.55 21.16 22.00
N ASP A 241 22.27 21.57 20.94
CA ASP A 241 22.16 20.89 19.65
C ASP A 241 22.70 19.44 19.77
N PRO A 242 21.87 18.42 19.47
CA PRO A 242 22.27 17.02 19.60
C PRO A 242 23.39 16.60 18.64
N SER A 243 23.73 17.42 17.63
CA SER A 243 24.79 17.13 16.67
C SER A 243 26.21 17.49 17.13
N LEU A 244 26.35 18.18 18.27
CA LEU A 244 27.62 18.70 18.77
C LEU A 244 28.27 17.80 19.82
N THR A 245 29.59 17.91 19.98
CA THR A 245 30.31 17.17 21.02
C THR A 245 29.91 17.63 22.43
N PRO A 246 30.02 16.78 23.47
CA PRO A 246 29.64 17.13 24.84
C PRO A 246 30.32 18.41 25.34
N GLU A 247 31.58 18.64 24.97
CA GLU A 247 32.33 19.86 25.34
C GLU A 247 31.78 21.11 24.65
N GLN A 248 31.40 21.00 23.37
CA GLN A 248 30.79 22.08 22.60
C GLN A 248 29.37 22.40 23.08
N GLN A 249 28.59 21.39 23.47
CA GLN A 249 27.28 21.59 24.11
C GLN A 249 27.42 22.36 25.43
N GLN A 250 28.44 22.03 26.23
CA GLN A 250 28.71 22.72 27.50
C GLN A 250 29.13 24.18 27.29
N GLN A 251 29.94 24.45 26.27
CA GLN A 251 30.31 25.82 25.87
C GLN A 251 29.13 26.61 25.29
N GLN A 252 28.22 25.97 24.57
CA GLN A 252 26.99 26.62 24.09
C GLN A 252 26.03 26.96 25.23
N MET A 253 25.84 26.06 26.19
CA MET A 253 25.04 26.37 27.39
C MET A 253 25.66 27.50 28.22
N ALA A 254 27.00 27.61 28.25
CA ALA A 254 27.70 28.70 28.93
C ALA A 254 27.58 30.05 28.20
N THR A 255 27.51 30.05 26.86
CA THR A 255 27.39 31.27 26.05
C THR A 255 25.94 31.70 25.81
N ASN A 256 24.99 30.77 25.80
CA ASN A 256 23.58 31.02 25.62
C ASN A 256 22.74 30.17 26.61
N PRO A 257 22.59 30.63 27.86
CA PRO A 257 21.91 29.85 28.92
C PRO A 257 20.38 29.75 28.73
N GLY A 258 19.79 30.57 27.86
CA GLY A 258 18.34 30.60 27.62
C GLY A 258 17.83 31.95 27.16
N PHE A 259 16.53 32.03 26.93
CA PHE A 259 15.86 33.25 26.48
C PHE A 259 14.55 33.46 27.23
N TRP A 260 14.22 34.72 27.50
CA TRP A 260 12.93 35.12 28.06
C TRP A 260 11.87 35.15 26.96
N THR A 261 10.91 34.22 27.03
CA THR A 261 9.76 34.22 26.13
C THR A 261 8.55 34.82 26.81
N GLN A 262 7.79 35.63 26.09
CA GLN A 262 6.47 36.06 26.55
C GLN A 262 5.47 34.92 26.37
N SER A 263 4.84 34.54 27.48
CA SER A 263 3.75 33.60 27.53
C SER A 263 2.52 34.26 28.15
N THR A 264 1.37 33.63 27.95
CA THR A 264 0.08 34.08 28.47
C THR A 264 -0.62 32.86 29.04
N GLU A 265 -1.43 33.05 30.07
CA GLU A 265 -2.19 31.96 30.69
C GLU A 265 -3.00 31.15 29.64
N ALA A 266 -3.61 31.84 28.68
CA ALA A 266 -4.31 31.22 27.56
C ALA A 266 -3.40 30.33 26.68
N LYS A 267 -2.13 30.70 26.47
CA LYS A 267 -1.16 29.93 25.68
C LYS A 267 -0.73 28.67 26.42
N ASP A 268 -0.54 28.75 27.72
CA ASP A 268 -0.17 27.60 28.55
C ASP A 268 -1.34 26.60 28.66
N ARG A 269 -2.57 27.10 28.79
CA ARG A 269 -3.79 26.28 28.74
C ARG A 269 -3.98 25.62 27.38
N LEU A 270 -3.68 26.32 26.29
CA LEU A 270 -3.73 25.75 24.94
C LEU A 270 -2.69 24.63 24.77
N LYS A 271 -1.47 24.82 25.26
CA LYS A 271 -0.43 23.78 25.27
C LYS A 271 -0.87 22.57 26.10
N HIS A 272 -1.47 22.80 27.26
CA HIS A 272 -2.01 21.72 28.08
C HIS A 272 -3.15 20.97 27.36
N MET A 273 -4.06 21.68 26.71
CA MET A 273 -5.12 21.12 25.88
C MET A 273 -4.55 20.26 24.73
N GLN A 274 -3.53 20.75 24.02
CA GLN A 274 -2.84 19.99 22.99
C GLN A 274 -2.27 18.69 23.55
N ASN A 275 -1.60 18.75 24.70
CA ASN A 275 -1.07 17.56 25.36
C ASN A 275 -2.18 16.57 25.75
N VAL A 276 -3.32 17.04 26.28
CA VAL A 276 -4.47 16.18 26.62
C VAL A 276 -5.01 15.48 25.37
N VAL A 277 -5.17 16.19 24.26
CA VAL A 277 -5.66 15.62 23.00
C VAL A 277 -4.69 14.58 22.45
N VAL A 278 -3.38 14.83 22.47
CA VAL A 278 -2.39 13.86 21.98
C VAL A 278 -2.36 12.60 22.87
N ASN A 279 -2.43 12.77 24.20
CA ASN A 279 -2.56 11.65 25.13
C ASN A 279 -3.84 10.83 24.87
N MET A 280 -4.97 11.51 24.60
CA MET A 280 -6.23 10.86 24.25
C MET A 280 -6.11 10.07 22.95
N GLN A 281 -5.48 10.66 21.93
CA GLN A 281 -5.25 10.01 20.64
C GLN A 281 -4.39 8.75 20.79
N PHE A 282 -3.34 8.82 21.62
CA PHE A 282 -2.50 7.66 21.90
C PHE A 282 -3.30 6.51 22.54
N LEU A 283 -4.12 6.79 23.55
CA LEU A 283 -4.99 5.77 24.16
C LEU A 283 -6.00 5.17 23.16
N ILE A 284 -6.54 5.97 22.24
CA ILE A 284 -7.43 5.49 21.18
C ILE A 284 -6.67 4.59 20.22
N ASN A 285 -5.45 4.96 19.84
CA ASN A 285 -4.59 4.16 18.96
C ASN A 285 -4.32 2.77 19.55
N GLU A 286 -4.09 2.68 20.86
CA GLU A 286 -3.93 1.39 21.56
C GLU A 286 -5.19 0.52 21.55
N LEU A 287 -6.38 1.12 21.48
CA LEU A 287 -7.65 0.39 21.45
C LEU A 287 -8.01 -0.15 20.05
N ARG A 288 -7.36 0.35 18.98
CA ARG A 288 -7.65 -0.07 17.59
C ARG A 288 -7.52 -1.58 17.35
N PRO A 289 -6.47 -2.29 17.82
CA PRO A 289 -6.37 -3.74 17.62
C PRO A 289 -7.50 -4.51 18.30
N VAL A 290 -7.96 -4.06 19.47
CA VAL A 290 -9.09 -4.67 20.19
C VAL A 290 -10.39 -4.45 19.42
N GLN A 291 -10.62 -3.24 18.94
CA GLN A 291 -11.77 -2.92 18.09
C GLN A 291 -11.79 -3.74 16.80
N ALA A 292 -10.64 -3.93 16.14
CA ALA A 292 -10.54 -4.73 14.93
C ALA A 292 -10.93 -6.20 15.19
N LYS A 293 -10.48 -6.76 16.32
CA LYS A 293 -10.84 -8.13 16.73
C LYS A 293 -12.33 -8.29 17.00
N GLU A 294 -12.94 -7.35 17.74
CA GLU A 294 -14.39 -7.40 18.00
C GLU A 294 -15.21 -7.19 16.72
N THR A 295 -14.77 -6.31 15.83
CA THR A 295 -15.39 -6.09 14.52
C THR A 295 -15.34 -7.36 13.68
N LEU A 296 -14.18 -8.02 13.63
CA LEU A 296 -14.01 -9.30 12.92
C LEU A 296 -14.93 -10.38 13.50
N LYS A 297 -14.98 -10.50 14.82
CA LYS A 297 -15.85 -11.45 15.51
C LYS A 297 -17.32 -11.23 15.16
N LEU A 298 -17.76 -9.98 15.14
CA LEU A 298 -19.12 -9.62 14.72
C LEU A 298 -19.39 -10.04 13.28
N ILE A 299 -18.48 -9.73 12.35
CA ILE A 299 -18.61 -10.12 10.93
C ILE A 299 -18.70 -11.64 10.80
N MET A 300 -17.86 -12.40 11.50
CA MET A 300 -17.88 -13.87 11.47
C MET A 300 -19.19 -14.43 12.04
N GLN A 301 -19.71 -13.85 13.13
CA GLN A 301 -21.01 -14.24 13.68
C GLN A 301 -22.14 -13.98 12.69
N MET A 302 -22.13 -12.84 12.00
CA MET A 302 -23.11 -12.53 10.95
C MET A 302 -23.05 -13.52 9.79
N GLN A 303 -21.84 -13.89 9.36
CA GLN A 303 -21.66 -14.90 8.30
C GLN A 303 -22.20 -16.27 8.74
N LEU A 304 -21.93 -16.69 9.97
CA LEU A 304 -22.43 -17.96 10.50
C LEU A 304 -23.96 -17.99 10.56
N GLU A 305 -24.57 -16.92 11.08
CA GLU A 305 -26.02 -16.80 11.16
C GLU A 305 -26.66 -16.82 9.77
N ARG A 306 -26.09 -16.09 8.80
CA ARG A 306 -26.52 -16.14 7.39
C ARG A 306 -26.46 -17.55 6.82
N ARG A 307 -25.34 -18.27 7.00
CA ARG A 307 -25.18 -19.65 6.53
C ARG A 307 -26.17 -20.61 7.17
N LYS A 308 -26.48 -20.41 8.45
CA LYS A 308 -27.46 -21.21 9.18
C LYS A 308 -28.86 -21.00 8.61
N GLN A 309 -29.24 -19.75 8.35
CA GLN A 309 -30.53 -19.40 7.73
C GLN A 309 -30.64 -19.96 6.29
N GLU A 310 -29.60 -19.82 5.47
CA GLU A 310 -29.54 -20.42 4.13
C GLU A 310 -29.72 -21.94 4.20
N THR A 311 -29.05 -22.60 5.13
CA THR A 311 -29.15 -24.06 5.33
C THR A 311 -30.54 -24.48 5.80
N GLN A 312 -31.16 -23.71 6.70
CA GLN A 312 -32.54 -23.97 7.15
C GLN A 312 -33.51 -23.86 5.98
N LEU A 313 -33.41 -22.80 5.17
CA LEU A 313 -34.24 -22.62 3.99
C LEU A 313 -34.08 -23.77 2.99
N ILE A 314 -32.86 -24.23 2.73
CA ILE A 314 -32.62 -25.39 1.86
C ILE A 314 -33.24 -26.66 2.45
N LYS A 315 -33.10 -26.88 3.76
CA LYS A 315 -33.71 -28.04 4.44
C LYS A 315 -35.23 -28.03 4.32
N ASP A 316 -35.86 -26.88 4.51
CA ASP A 316 -37.31 -26.71 4.39
C ASP A 316 -37.79 -26.97 2.95
N ARG A 317 -37.08 -26.43 1.96
CA ARG A 317 -37.37 -26.68 0.54
C ARG A 317 -37.21 -28.16 0.18
N CYS A 318 -36.15 -28.83 0.63
CA CYS A 318 -35.94 -30.25 0.42
C CYS A 318 -36.99 -31.12 1.13
N ALA A 319 -37.48 -30.71 2.31
CA ALA A 319 -38.57 -31.41 2.99
C ALA A 319 -39.89 -31.28 2.21
N SER A 320 -40.22 -30.07 1.77
CA SER A 320 -41.38 -29.81 0.92
C SER A 320 -41.33 -30.59 -0.39
N MET A 321 -40.18 -30.59 -1.08
CA MET A 321 -40.00 -31.33 -2.33
C MET A 321 -40.12 -32.85 -2.13
N ARG A 322 -39.54 -33.40 -1.05
CA ARG A 322 -39.71 -34.82 -0.70
C ARG A 322 -41.16 -35.19 -0.43
N SER A 323 -41.90 -34.36 0.30
CA SER A 323 -43.33 -34.57 0.53
C SER A 323 -44.12 -34.60 -0.79
N ARG A 324 -43.83 -33.67 -1.71
CA ARG A 324 -44.47 -33.61 -3.03
C ARG A 324 -44.16 -34.84 -3.90
N VAL A 325 -42.91 -35.29 -3.89
CA VAL A 325 -42.51 -36.52 -4.62
C VAL A 325 -43.21 -37.74 -4.04
N GLN A 326 -43.35 -37.83 -2.71
CA GLN A 326 -44.07 -38.93 -2.07
C GLN A 326 -45.56 -38.93 -2.40
N GLU A 327 -46.19 -37.76 -2.44
CA GLU A 327 -47.58 -37.59 -2.89
C GLU A 327 -47.76 -38.08 -4.32
N LEU A 328 -46.92 -37.62 -5.25
CA LEU A 328 -46.96 -38.05 -6.65
C LEU A 328 -46.72 -39.57 -6.78
N LYS A 329 -45.78 -40.13 -6.03
CA LYS A 329 -45.54 -41.59 -5.99
C LYS A 329 -46.77 -42.35 -5.52
N SER A 330 -47.46 -41.85 -4.49
CA SER A 330 -48.70 -42.46 -4.00
C SER A 330 -49.85 -42.35 -5.01
N MET A 331 -49.93 -41.26 -5.77
CA MET A 331 -50.90 -41.09 -6.86
C MET A 331 -50.62 -42.08 -7.99
N LEU A 332 -49.35 -42.25 -8.39
CA LEU A 332 -48.95 -43.20 -9.42
C LEU A 332 -49.26 -44.65 -9.00
N ALA A 333 -48.94 -45.03 -7.76
CA ALA A 333 -49.24 -46.36 -7.24
C ALA A 333 -50.75 -46.67 -7.25
N ARG A 334 -51.60 -45.68 -6.93
CA ARG A 334 -53.06 -45.81 -7.04
C ARG A 334 -53.54 -45.96 -8.49
N GLN A 335 -52.82 -45.41 -9.46
CA GLN A 335 -53.14 -45.51 -10.88
C GLN A 335 -52.72 -46.84 -11.51
N SER A 336 -51.68 -47.50 -11.00
CA SER A 336 -51.23 -48.80 -11.49
C SER A 336 -52.04 -49.99 -10.96
N ASP A 337 -52.77 -49.82 -9.85
CA ASP A 337 -53.63 -50.85 -9.26
C ASP A 337 -55.07 -50.85 -9.82
N SER A 338 -55.38 -49.94 -10.76
CA SER A 338 -56.63 -49.90 -11.52
C SER A 338 -56.39 -50.24 -12.98
#